data_AF-A0A347ZRZ0-F1
#
_entry.id   AF-A0A347ZRZ0-F1
#
_cell.length_a   1.000
_cell.length_b   1.000
_cell.length_c   1.000
_cell.angle_alpha   90.00
_cell.angle_beta   90.00
_cell.angle_gamma   90.00
#
_symmetry.space_group_name_H-M   'P 1'
#
loop_
_entity.id
_entity.type
_entity.pdbx_description
1 polymer ?
#
loop_
_entity_poly.entity_id
_entity_poly.type
_entity_poly.pdbx_seq_one_letter_code
_entity_poly.pdbx_strand_id
1 'polypeptide(L)'
;MSLFFYVLILFVICIFLAALFIKKSGKDINFGNKYFYTVVFILSLITLVISLILFWNLGVYSDEYGSSPVLVTGGWSWLIIDWVRLGLIFILCIISGFKVFTRSK
;
A
#
# COMPACT_ATOMS: atom_id res chain seq x y z
N MET A 1 19.23 -13.24 -3.75
CA MET A 1 18.56 -12.73 -2.53
C MET A 1 17.08 -12.62 -2.87
N SER A 2 16.25 -13.53 -2.37
CA SER A 2 14.87 -13.69 -2.88
C SER A 2 14.05 -12.41 -2.67
N LEU A 3 13.25 -12.03 -3.67
CA LEU A 3 12.30 -10.90 -3.66
C LEU A 3 11.49 -10.84 -2.34
N PHE A 4 11.19 -12.02 -1.80
CA PHE A 4 10.61 -12.25 -0.49
C PHE A 4 11.30 -11.49 0.66
N PHE A 5 12.63 -11.42 0.70
CA PHE A 5 13.36 -10.69 1.75
C PHE A 5 13.11 -9.19 1.69
N TYR A 6 13.09 -8.59 0.50
CA TYR A 6 12.81 -7.16 0.34
C TYR A 6 11.36 -6.84 0.71
N VAL A 7 10.42 -7.72 0.36
CA VAL A 7 9.01 -7.62 0.75
C VAL A 7 8.85 -7.66 2.27
N LEU A 8 9.54 -8.60 2.93
CA LEU A 8 9.47 -8.77 4.38
C LEU A 8 10.07 -7.56 5.11
N ILE A 9 11.17 -7.00 4.59
CA ILE A 9 11.76 -5.75 5.09
C ILE A 9 10.79 -4.58 4.93
N LEU A 10 10.15 -4.43 3.76
CA LEU A 10 9.25 -3.30 3.50
C LEU A 10 7.98 -3.39 4.36
N PHE A 11 7.44 -4.60 4.54
CA PHE A 11 6.33 -4.85 5.46
C PHE A 11 6.70 -4.55 6.92
N VAL A 12 7.90 -4.96 7.37
CA VAL A 12 8.42 -4.65 8.70
C VAL A 12 8.60 -3.14 8.89
N ILE A 13 9.07 -2.41 7.87
CA ILE A 13 9.19 -0.95 7.90
C ILE A 13 7.80 -0.30 7.98
N CYS A 14 6.82 -0.78 7.23
CA CYS A 14 5.45 -0.26 7.30
C CYS A 14 4.83 -0.46 8.69
N ILE A 15 5.01 -1.65 9.29
CA ILE A 15 4.57 -1.93 10.66
C ILE A 15 5.34 -1.07 11.66
N PHE A 16 6.65 -0.92 11.50
CA PHE A 16 7.48 -0.11 12.38
C PHE A 16 7.09 1.37 12.34
N LEU A 17 6.85 1.92 11.15
CA LEU A 17 6.36 3.29 10.98
C LEU A 17 4.97 3.44 11.60
N ALA A 18 4.05 2.51 11.35
CA ALA A 18 2.73 2.49 11.99
C ALA A 18 2.83 2.48 13.53
N ALA A 19 3.71 1.65 14.09
CA ALA A 19 3.96 1.55 15.53
C ALA A 19 4.57 2.84 16.10
N LEU A 20 5.51 3.48 15.38
CA LEU A 20 6.05 4.79 15.75
C LEU A 20 4.97 5.88 15.71
N PHE A 21 4.05 5.84 14.75
CA PHE A 21 2.91 6.74 14.68
C PHE A 21 2.00 6.59 15.90
N ILE A 22 1.66 5.34 16.26
CA ILE A 22 0.85 5.06 17.46
C ILE A 22 1.56 5.56 18.72
N LYS A 23 2.87 5.28 18.87
CA LYS A 23 3.67 5.70 20.04
C LYS A 23 3.80 7.23 20.14
N LYS A 24 3.95 7.93 19.02
CA LYS A 24 4.03 9.40 18.97
C LYS A 24 2.68 10.08 19.22
N SER A 25 1.57 9.39 18.92
CA SER A 25 0.20 9.87 19.18
C SER A 25 -0.20 9.81 20.65
N GLY A 26 0.49 9.00 21.48
CA GLY A 26 0.20 8.80 22.89
C GLY A 26 0.34 10.03 23.82
N LYS A 27 0.61 11.22 23.27
CA LYS A 27 0.74 12.43 24.08
C LYS A 27 -0.52 13.32 24.12
N ASP A 28 -1.44 13.25 23.15
CA ASP A 28 -2.74 13.95 23.22
C ASP A 28 -3.72 13.34 22.18
N ILE A 29 -4.59 12.41 22.60
CA ILE A 29 -5.50 11.67 21.70
C ILE A 29 -6.93 12.19 21.85
N ASN A 30 -7.41 12.94 20.86
CA ASN A 30 -8.84 13.19 20.66
C ASN A 30 -9.45 11.95 19.95
N PHE A 31 -10.37 11.27 20.62
CA PHE A 31 -10.56 9.82 20.53
C PHE A 31 -11.28 9.28 19.27
N GLY A 32 -12.08 10.08 18.56
CA GLY A 32 -12.94 9.56 17.48
C GLY A 32 -12.31 9.61 16.08
N ASN A 33 -12.18 10.82 15.52
CA ASN A 33 -11.92 10.98 14.10
C ASN A 33 -10.45 10.72 13.70
N LYS A 34 -9.49 11.13 14.53
CA LYS A 34 -8.06 11.03 14.19
C LYS A 34 -7.57 9.58 14.18
N TYR A 35 -8.05 8.77 15.12
CA TYR A 35 -7.72 7.35 15.18
C TYR A 35 -8.25 6.60 13.96
N PHE A 36 -9.51 6.84 13.58
CA PHE A 36 -10.11 6.26 12.38
C PHE A 36 -9.27 6.52 11.12
N TYR A 37 -8.88 7.78 10.86
CA TYR A 37 -8.05 8.09 9.69
C TYR A 37 -6.66 7.46 9.76
N THR A 38 -6.10 7.30 10.96
CA THR A 38 -4.80 6.63 11.16
C THR A 38 -4.89 5.15 10.80
N VAL A 39 -5.93 4.46 11.26
CA VAL A 39 -6.17 3.05 10.92
C VAL A 39 -6.39 2.89 9.41
N VAL A 40 -7.23 3.73 8.81
CA VAL A 40 -7.48 3.71 7.35
C VAL A 40 -6.18 3.97 6.56
N PHE A 41 -5.33 4.88 7.03
CA PHE A 41 -4.03 5.13 6.41
C PHE A 41 -3.12 3.92 6.47
N ILE A 42 -2.97 3.28 7.63
CA ILE A 42 -2.13 2.08 7.79
C ILE A 42 -2.67 0.94 6.90
N LEU A 43 -3.98 0.71 6.91
CA LEU A 43 -4.61 -0.36 6.13
C LEU A 43 -4.45 -0.14 4.62
N SER A 44 -4.66 1.11 4.15
CA SER A 44 -4.47 1.46 2.74
C SER A 44 -3.00 1.36 2.32
N LEU A 45 -2.07 1.75 3.18
CA LEU A 45 -0.63 1.66 2.92
C LEU A 45 -0.16 0.20 2.82
N ILE A 46 -0.60 -0.68 3.73
CA ILE A 46 -0.33 -2.12 3.64
C ILE A 46 -0.90 -2.69 2.34
N THR A 47 -2.14 -2.34 2.01
CA THR A 47 -2.79 -2.81 0.77
C THR A 47 -2.06 -2.32 -0.48
N LEU A 48 -1.55 -1.08 -0.48
CA LEU A 48 -0.76 -0.52 -1.57
C LEU A 48 0.53 -1.33 -1.78
N VAL A 49 1.25 -1.61 -0.70
CA VAL A 49 2.49 -2.38 -0.74
C VAL A 49 2.26 -3.79 -1.29
N ILE A 50 1.25 -4.51 -0.77
CA ILE A 50 0.89 -5.84 -1.27
C ILE A 50 0.54 -5.79 -2.76
N SER A 51 -0.23 -4.78 -3.18
CA SER A 51 -0.63 -4.62 -4.58
C SER A 51 0.56 -4.36 -5.50
N LEU A 52 1.51 -3.52 -5.08
CA LEU A 52 2.74 -3.25 -5.84
C LEU A 52 3.61 -4.50 -5.99
N ILE A 53 3.69 -5.32 -4.96
CA ILE A 53 4.46 -6.57 -5.00
C ILE A 53 3.84 -7.57 -5.99
N LEU A 54 2.52 -7.74 -5.95
CA LEU A 54 1.81 -8.59 -6.91
C LEU A 54 1.99 -8.09 -8.34
N PHE A 55 1.92 -6.77 -8.54
CA PHE A 55 2.12 -6.15 -9.83
C PHE A 55 3.56 -6.30 -10.35
N TRP A 56 4.55 -6.22 -9.46
CA TRP A 56 5.94 -6.52 -9.81
C TRP A 56 6.13 -7.99 -10.19
N ASN A 57 5.54 -8.91 -9.42
CA ASN A 57 5.60 -10.34 -9.69
C ASN A 57 4.97 -10.70 -11.04
N LEU A 58 3.91 -10.01 -11.45
CA LEU A 58 3.31 -10.13 -12.79
C LEU A 58 4.33 -9.79 -13.89
N GLY A 59 5.12 -8.73 -13.70
CA GLY A 59 6.20 -8.35 -14.62
C GLY A 59 7.30 -9.40 -14.69
N VAL A 60 7.82 -9.83 -13.54
CA VAL A 60 8.84 -10.90 -13.44
C VAL A 60 8.36 -12.18 -14.13
N TYR A 61 7.13 -12.62 -13.86
CA TYR A 61 6.56 -13.78 -14.51
C TYR A 61 6.45 -13.60 -16.04
N SER A 62 6.08 -12.41 -16.50
CA SER A 62 5.98 -12.15 -17.93
C SER A 62 7.34 -12.26 -18.61
N ASP A 63 8.40 -11.70 -18.00
CA ASP A 63 9.76 -11.76 -18.51
C ASP A 63 10.32 -13.19 -18.48
N GLU A 64 10.15 -13.93 -17.37
CA GLU A 64 10.69 -15.29 -17.21
C GLU A 64 10.08 -16.31 -18.18
N TYR A 65 8.79 -16.17 -18.48
CA TYR A 65 8.06 -17.13 -19.31
C TYR A 65 7.81 -16.65 -20.74
N GLY A 66 8.44 -15.53 -21.16
CA GLY A 66 8.24 -14.94 -22.48
C GLY A 66 6.78 -14.58 -22.77
N SER A 67 6.02 -14.30 -21.72
CA SER A 67 4.62 -13.89 -21.80
C SER A 67 4.52 -12.37 -21.81
N SER A 68 3.31 -11.84 -21.78
CA SER A 68 3.06 -10.42 -21.56
C SER A 68 2.15 -10.22 -20.36
N PRO A 69 2.28 -9.11 -19.61
CA PRO A 69 1.40 -8.82 -18.47
C PRO A 69 -0.07 -8.86 -18.87
N VAL A 70 -0.39 -8.44 -20.10
CA VAL A 70 -1.71 -8.49 -20.71
C VAL A 70 -2.26 -9.92 -20.78
N LEU A 71 -1.47 -10.87 -21.26
CA LEU A 71 -1.89 -12.27 -21.36
C LEU A 71 -2.04 -12.91 -19.99
N VAL A 72 -1.13 -12.61 -19.07
CA VAL A 72 -1.13 -13.19 -17.71
C VAL A 72 -2.33 -12.70 -16.90
N THR A 73 -2.76 -11.45 -17.06
CA THR A 73 -3.97 -10.92 -16.42
C THR A 73 -5.27 -11.33 -17.12
N GLY A 74 -5.22 -12.08 -18.23
CA GLY A 74 -6.41 -12.50 -18.98
C GLY A 74 -6.94 -11.47 -19.99
N GLY A 75 -6.13 -10.49 -20.37
CA GLY A 75 -6.42 -9.49 -21.41
C GLY A 75 -6.24 -8.04 -20.96
N TRP A 76 -6.38 -7.12 -21.92
CA TRP A 76 -6.20 -5.68 -21.70
C TRP A 76 -7.18 -5.10 -20.68
N SER A 77 -8.44 -5.54 -20.71
CA SER A 77 -9.47 -5.05 -19.80
C SER A 77 -9.11 -5.30 -18.33
N TRP A 78 -8.60 -6.50 -18.02
CA TRP A 78 -8.20 -6.86 -16.66
C TRP A 78 -6.93 -6.15 -16.22
N LEU A 79 -5.96 -5.99 -17.13
CA LEU A 79 -4.76 -5.20 -16.84
C LEU A 79 -5.11 -3.74 -16.50
N ILE A 80 -6.05 -3.13 -17.23
CA ILE A 80 -6.54 -1.77 -16.96
C ILE A 80 -7.20 -1.71 -15.58
N ILE A 81 -8.04 -2.69 -15.21
CA ILE A 81 -8.67 -2.76 -13.88
C ILE A 81 -7.61 -2.88 -12.77
N ASP A 82 -6.55 -3.65 -12.99
CA ASP A 82 -5.42 -3.77 -12.05
C ASP A 82 -4.68 -2.44 -11.85
N TRP A 83 -4.44 -1.69 -12.93
CA TRP A 83 -3.89 -0.33 -12.87
C TRP A 83 -4.82 0.64 -12.14
N VAL A 84 -6.13 0.58 -12.42
CA VAL A 84 -7.14 1.41 -11.72
C VAL A 84 -7.16 1.08 -10.24
N ARG A 85 -7.12 -0.21 -9.86
CA ARG A 85 -7.04 -0.65 -8.46
C ARG A 85 -5.83 -0.06 -7.75
N LEU A 86 -4.65 -0.13 -8.37
CA LEU A 86 -3.42 0.47 -7.83
C LEU A 86 -3.56 1.99 -7.65
N GLY A 87 -4.08 2.69 -8.66
CA GLY A 87 -4.31 4.13 -8.61
C GLY A 87 -5.28 4.54 -7.49
N LEU A 88 -6.39 3.82 -7.32
CA LEU A 88 -7.37 4.09 -6.27
C LEU A 88 -6.79 3.91 -4.86
N ILE A 89 -6.04 2.83 -4.64
CA ILE A 89 -5.39 2.58 -3.34
C ILE A 89 -4.31 3.64 -3.06
N PHE A 90 -3.56 4.07 -4.08
CA PHE A 90 -2.59 5.14 -3.95
C PHE A 90 -3.25 6.47 -3.55
N ILE A 91 -4.35 6.84 -4.21
CA ILE A 91 -5.14 8.04 -3.86
C ILE A 91 -5.69 7.93 -2.44
N LEU A 92 -6.22 6.77 -2.03
CA LEU A 92 -6.68 6.54 -0.66
C LEU A 92 -5.57 6.73 0.37
N CYS A 93 -4.37 6.23 0.08
CA CYS A 93 -3.19 6.38 0.92
C CYS A 93 -2.81 7.87 1.06
N ILE A 94 -2.86 8.65 -0.02
CA ILE A 94 -2.63 10.10 0.00
C ILE A 94 -3.69 10.83 0.83
N ILE A 95 -4.98 10.59 0.58
CA ILE A 95 -6.08 11.29 1.27
C ILE A 95 -6.06 11.01 2.77
N SER A 96 -5.92 9.73 3.15
CA SER A 96 -5.86 9.33 4.55
C SER A 96 -4.57 9.82 5.22
N GLY A 97 -3.44 9.79 4.51
CA GLY A 97 -2.18 10.37 4.95
C GLY A 97 -2.33 11.86 5.25
N PHE A 98 -2.84 12.65 4.31
CA PHE A 98 -3.07 14.08 4.52
C PHE A 98 -3.90 14.36 5.76
N LYS A 99 -4.97 13.60 6.02
CA LYS A 99 -5.80 13.75 7.23
C LYS A 99 -5.08 13.38 8.54
N VAL A 100 -4.11 12.47 8.48
CA VAL A 100 -3.26 12.11 9.63
C VAL A 100 -2.20 13.19 9.88
N PHE A 101 -1.63 13.76 8.82
CA PHE A 101 -0.52 14.72 8.88
C PHE A 101 -0.95 16.18 9.03
N THR A 102 -2.16 16.56 8.63
CA THR A 102 -2.70 17.90 8.89
C THR A 102 -3.01 18.04 10.38
N ARG A 103 -2.17 18.82 11.07
CA ARG A 103 -2.42 19.24 12.44
C ARG A 103 -3.68 20.11 12.41
N SER A 104 -4.76 19.66 13.06
CA SER A 104 -5.87 20.55 13.38
C SER A 104 -5.28 21.78 14.05
N LYS A 105 -5.48 22.95 13.44
CA LYS A 105 -5.29 24.23 14.14
C LYS A 105 -6.22 24.27 15.35
#